data_AF-A0A380Q573-F1
#
_entry.id   AF-A0A380Q573-F1
#
_cell.length_a   1.000
_cell.length_b   1.000
_cell.length_c   1.000
_cell.angle_alpha   90.00
_cell.angle_beta   90.00
_cell.angle_gamma   90.00
#
_symmetry.space_group_name_H-M   'P 1'
#
loop_
_entity.id
_entity.type
_entity.pdbx_description
1 polymer ?
#
loop_
_entity_poly.entity_id
_entity_poly.type
_entity_poly.pdbx_seq_one_letter_code
_entity_poly.pdbx_strand_id
1 'polypeptide(L)' 'MTFAWATQNPALRQLDLATLQNRFAQAGLACRYYNPAIHVGSFALPQYLLDALTTIPKVIGVDSSE' A
#
# COMPACT_ATOMS: atom_id res chain seq x y z
N MET A 1 4.39 -9.53 -7.88
CA MET A 1 2.93 -9.52 -7.63
C MET A 1 2.56 -8.10 -7.23
N THR A 2 1.47 -7.55 -7.78
CA THR A 2 1.00 -6.19 -7.47
C THR A 2 -0.44 -6.28 -7.00
N PHE A 3 -0.73 -5.73 -5.82
CA PHE A 3 -2.07 -5.68 -5.25
C PHE A 3 -2.57 -4.23 -5.25
N ALA A 4 -3.80 -3.99 -5.70
CA ALA A 4 -4.42 -2.68 -5.55
C ALA A 4 -4.75 -2.42 -4.07
N TRP A 5 -4.60 -1.17 -3.64
CA TRP A 5 -4.86 -0.73 -2.27
C TRP A 5 -5.61 0.59 -2.27
N ALA A 6 -6.71 0.68 -1.52
CA ALA A 6 -7.51 1.90 -1.39
C ALA A 6 -8.11 1.99 0.03
N THR A 7 -8.22 3.22 0.54
CA THR A 7 -8.84 3.55 1.82
C THR A 7 -9.11 5.05 1.87
N GLN A 8 -10.09 5.47 2.67
CA GLN A 8 -10.34 6.90 2.93
C GLN A 8 -9.30 7.52 3.89
N ASN A 9 -8.50 6.69 4.57
CA ASN A 9 -7.44 7.15 5.46
C ASN A 9 -6.05 6.88 4.84
N PRO A 10 -5.44 7.86 4.16
CA PRO A 10 -4.17 7.68 3.46
C PRO A 10 -2.99 7.36 4.40
N ALA A 11 -3.09 7.65 5.70
CA ALA A 11 -2.01 7.40 6.66
C ALA A 11 -1.76 5.90 6.90
N LEU A 12 -2.74 5.03 6.60
CA LEU A 12 -2.64 3.59 6.90
C LEU A 12 -1.55 2.86 6.09
N ARG A 13 -1.12 3.41 4.95
CA ARG A 13 -0.01 2.85 4.15
C ARG A 13 1.38 3.35 4.59
N GLN A 14 1.45 4.25 5.57
CA GLN A 14 2.67 4.95 5.98
C GLN A 14 2.97 4.75 7.47
N LEU A 15 2.42 3.69 8.08
CA LEU A 15 2.73 3.35 9.47
C LEU A 15 4.22 3.07 9.64
N ASP A 16 4.79 3.55 10.73
CA ASP A 16 6.19 3.28 11.06
C ASP A 16 6.41 1.80 11.43
N LEU A 17 7.66 1.36 11.32
CA LEU A 17 8.04 -0.03 11.56
C LEU A 17 7.76 -0.47 13.00
N ALA A 18 7.94 0.40 14.00
CA ALA A 18 7.76 0.07 15.41
C ALA A 18 6.28 -0.21 15.73
N THR A 19 5.37 0.60 15.18
CA THR A 19 3.93 0.40 15.26
C THR A 19 3.53 -0.96 14.67
N LEU A 20 4.07 -1.31 13.50
CA LEU A 20 3.79 -2.59 12.85
C LEU A 20 4.38 -3.78 13.61
N GLN A 21 5.58 -3.65 14.19
CA GLN A 21 6.19 -4.67 15.04
C GLN A 21 5.36 -4.94 16.29
N ASN A 22 4.90 -3.88 16.96
CA ASN A 22 4.05 -4.02 18.14
C ASN A 22 2.75 -4.76 17.80
N ARG A 23 2.05 -4.35 16.74
CA ARG A 23 0.82 -5.02 16.28
C ARG A 23 1.06 -6.47 15.90
N PHE A 24 2.16 -6.78 15.21
CA PHE A 24 2.49 -8.14 14.81
C PHE A 24 2.75 -9.04 16.02
N ALA A 25 3.47 -8.54 17.04
CA ALA A 25 3.70 -9.25 18.29
C ALA A 25 2.39 -9.50 19.06
N GLN A 26 1.53 -8.48 19.17
CA GLN A 26 0.22 -8.59 19.82
C GLN A 26 -0.71 -9.59 19.11
N ALA A 27 -0.61 -9.68 17.78
CA ALA A 27 -1.43 -10.61 16.99
C ALA A 27 -0.98 -12.07 17.09
N GLY A 28 0.23 -12.35 17.59
CA GLY A 28 0.74 -13.72 17.79
C GLY A 28 0.85 -14.55 16.51
N LEU A 29 1.02 -13.89 15.36
CA LEU A 29 1.01 -14.55 14.05
C LEU A 29 2.35 -15.23 13.76
N ALA A 30 2.30 -16.51 13.38
CA ALA A 30 3.43 -17.23 12.78
C ALA A 30 3.32 -17.18 11.25
N CYS A 31 4.17 -16.39 10.60
CA CYS A 31 4.15 -16.20 9.15
C CYS A 31 5.43 -16.73 8.49
N ARG A 32 5.29 -17.32 7.29
CA ARG A 32 6.42 -17.82 6.49
C ARG A 32 7.07 -16.76 5.59
N TYR A 33 6.34 -15.68 5.29
CA TYR A 33 6.76 -14.64 4.35
C TYR A 33 6.50 -13.24 4.91
N TYR A 34 5.28 -12.99 5.37
CA TYR A 34 4.93 -11.71 5.97
C TYR A 34 5.72 -11.43 7.24
N ASN A 35 6.25 -10.22 7.35
CA ASN A 35 6.74 -9.63 8.58
C ASN A 35 6.59 -8.09 8.47
N PRO A 36 6.75 -7.33 9.58
CA PRO A 36 6.60 -5.87 9.56
C PRO A 36 7.48 -5.14 8.52
N ALA A 37 8.70 -5.61 8.26
CA ALA A 37 9.57 -5.00 7.25
C ALA A 37 9.08 -5.26 5.83
N ILE A 38 8.58 -6.48 5.56
CA ILE A 38 7.95 -6.83 4.28
C ILE A 38 6.67 -6.00 4.06
N HIS A 39 5.90 -5.72 5.11
CA HIS A 39 4.73 -4.84 5.02
C HIS A 39 5.12 -3.45 4.50
N VAL A 40 6.10 -2.79 5.14
CA VAL A 40 6.58 -1.48 4.71
C VAL A 40 7.14 -1.55 3.28
N GLY A 41 7.97 -2.55 2.99
CA GLY A 41 8.55 -2.74 1.67
C GLY A 41 7.53 -3.02 0.56
N SER A 42 6.34 -3.52 0.88
CA SER A 42 5.29 -3.78 -0.11
C SER A 42 4.71 -2.50 -0.74
N PHE A 43 4.93 -1.34 -0.11
CA PHE A 43 4.57 -0.04 -0.68
C PHE A 43 5.72 0.64 -1.42
N ALA A 44 6.94 0.07 -1.40
CA ALA A 44 8.04 0.52 -2.22
C ALA A 44 7.89 -0.10 -3.63
N LEU A 45 7.59 0.73 -4.62
CA LEU A 45 7.39 0.29 -6.00
C LEU A 45 8.67 0.53 -6.83
N PRO A 46 9.03 -0.39 -7.74
CA PRO A 46 10.07 -0.12 -8.73
C PRO A 46 9.73 1.12 -9.56
N GLN A 47 10.76 1.87 -9.99
CA GLN A 47 10.56 3.14 -10.69
C GLN A 47 9.67 3.03 -11.94
N TYR A 48 9.87 2.00 -12.77
CA TYR A 48 9.05 1.81 -13.97
C TYR A 48 7.54 1.67 -13.67
N LEU A 49 7.20 1.13 -12.49
CA LEU A 49 5.80 0.98 -12.08
C LEU A 49 5.25 2.31 -11.58
N LEU A 50 6.07 3.13 -10.90
CA LEU A 50 5.71 4.51 -10.56
C LEU A 50 5.45 5.33 -11.83
N ASP A 51 6.31 5.20 -12.83
CA ASP A 51 6.17 5.91 -14.10
C ASP A 51 4.87 5.47 -14.81
N ALA A 52 4.60 4.16 -14.87
CA ALA A 52 3.35 3.65 -15.43
C ALA A 52 2.11 4.20 -14.70
N LEU A 53 2.12 4.20 -13.35
CA LEU A 53 0.97 4.68 -12.56
C LEU A 53 0.74 6.19 -12.65
N THR A 54 1.80 6.97 -12.82
CA THR A 54 1.72 8.44 -12.94
C THR A 54 1.38 8.90 -14.36
N THR A 55 1.69 8.07 -15.36
CA THR A 55 1.42 8.34 -16.78
C THR A 55 0.09 7.78 -17.27
N ILE A 56 -0.61 6.95 -16.49
CA ILE A 56 -2.00 6.56 -16.79
C ILE A 56 -2.80 7.85 -17.00
N PRO A 57 -3.31 8.12 -18.22
CA PRO A 57 -4.21 9.25 -18.44
C PRO A 57 -5.37 9.05 -17.48
N LYS A 58 -5.78 10.11 -16.76
CA LYS A 58 -7.08 10.13 -16.08
C LYS A 58 -8.11 9.68 -17.13
N VAL A 59 -8.57 8.43 -17.04
CA VAL A 59 -9.56 7.93 -17.99
C VAL A 59 -10.82 8.74 -17.77
N ILE A 60 -11.07 9.62 -18.73
CA ILE A 60 -12.34 10.12 -19.27
C ILE A 60 -13.56 9.52 -18.55
N GLY A 61 -14.39 10.38 -17.95
CA GLY A 61 -15.80 10.10 -17.70
C GLY A 61 -16.24 9.98 -16.23
N VAL A 62 -16.30 11.11 -15.52
CA VAL A 62 -17.54 11.47 -14.81
C VAL A 62 -17.84 12.89 -15.23
N ASP A 63 -18.77 13.01 -16.16
CA ASP A 63 -19.48 14.26 -16.44
C ASP A 63 -20.10 14.74 -15.12
N SER A 64 -19.73 15.95 -14.72
CA SER A 64 -20.40 16.71 -13.68
C SER A 64 -21.78 17.14 -14.19
N SER A 65 -22.72 16.19 -14.28
CA SER A 65 -24.12 16.47 -14.58
C SER A 65 -25.05 15.48 -13.86
N GLU A 66 -25.22 15.69 -12.55
CA GLU A 66 -26.49 15.58 -11.82
C GLU A 66 -26.41 16.40 -10.52
#